data_AF-A0A256YWT5-F1
#
_entry.id   AF-A0A256YWT5-F1
#
_cell.length_a   1.000
_cell.length_b   1.000
_cell.length_c   1.000
_cell.angle_alpha   90.00
_cell.angle_beta   90.00
_cell.angle_gamma   90.00
#
_symmetry.space_group_name_H-M   'P 1'
#
loop_
_entity.id
_entity.type
_entity.pdbx_description
1 polymer ?
#
loop_
_entity_poly.entity_id
_entity_poly.type
_entity_poly.pdbx_seq_one_letter_code
_entity_poly.pdbx_strand_id
1 'polypeptide(L)'
;MGPFTLLSIESYGRGELVVCSEPSIFINGMRGFFDNSVLVSNLIEYLTDNRSTLVVDESHRDLANPVQFMNLWVGDLGTGSKVGILLALTVTFLIFSTPYPKKLLRGLERLLNKLLAEEKRPGPTPDLLMSRVIESHPDWDPELLRRLMKQIEGGR
;
A
#
# COMPACT_ATOMS: atom_id res chain seq x y z
N MET A 1 -43.12 29.83 -17.78
CA MET A 1 -42.42 29.07 -16.74
C MET A 1 -43.45 28.29 -15.95
N GLY A 2 -43.26 26.98 -15.79
CA GLY A 2 -44.22 26.10 -15.11
C GLY A 2 -44.07 26.17 -13.58
N PRO A 3 -45.02 25.60 -12.82
CA PRO A 3 -45.12 25.71 -11.35
C PRO A 3 -44.12 24.83 -10.58
N PHE A 4 -43.00 24.42 -11.20
CA PHE A 4 -42.06 23.49 -10.59
C PHE A 4 -40.89 24.25 -9.97
N THR A 5 -40.79 24.20 -8.65
CA THR A 5 -39.68 24.79 -7.91
C THR A 5 -38.39 24.04 -8.19
N LEU A 6 -37.38 24.74 -8.71
CA LEU A 6 -36.06 24.17 -8.99
C LEU A 6 -35.12 24.25 -7.80
N LEU A 7 -35.28 25.29 -6.98
CA LEU A 7 -34.53 25.52 -5.75
C LEU A 7 -35.49 26.13 -4.71
N SER A 8 -35.54 25.53 -3.52
CA SER A 8 -36.32 26.02 -2.38
C SER A 8 -35.45 26.00 -1.14
N ILE A 9 -35.57 27.03 -0.31
CA ILE A 9 -34.88 27.15 0.97
C ILE A 9 -35.95 27.41 2.01
N GLU A 10 -36.10 26.49 2.95
CA GLU A 10 -37.13 26.54 3.98
C GLU A 10 -36.49 26.44 5.36
N SER A 11 -36.92 27.29 6.30
CA SER A 11 -36.45 27.19 7.68
C SER A 11 -37.04 25.94 8.34
N TYR A 12 -36.19 25.10 8.92
CA TYR A 12 -36.60 23.87 9.61
C TYR A 12 -35.88 23.74 10.96
N GLY A 13 -36.63 23.89 12.05
CA GLY A 13 -36.09 23.82 13.40
C GLY A 13 -35.05 24.92 13.66
N ARG A 14 -33.79 24.53 13.88
CA ARG A 14 -32.66 25.44 14.11
C ARG A 14 -31.77 25.65 12.88
N GLY A 15 -32.18 25.14 11.73
CA GLY A 15 -31.42 25.23 10.48
C GLY A 15 -32.34 25.49 9.30
N GLU A 16 -31.81 25.20 8.11
CA GLU A 16 -32.53 25.37 6.85
C GLU A 16 -32.45 24.09 6.04
N LEU A 17 -33.56 23.77 5.39
CA LEU A 17 -33.65 22.73 4.39
C LEU A 17 -33.51 23.38 3.02
N VAL A 18 -32.47 22.99 2.27
CA VAL A 18 -32.28 23.43 0.89
C VAL A 18 -32.59 22.27 -0.04
N VAL A 19 -33.62 22.43 -0.85
CA VAL A 19 -34.05 21.43 -1.83
C VAL A 19 -33.71 21.94 -3.22
N CYS A 20 -32.85 21.20 -3.92
CA CYS A 20 -32.54 21.42 -5.32
C CYS A 20 -33.08 20.26 -6.15
N SER A 21 -34.01 20.55 -7.04
CA SER A 21 -34.71 19.53 -7.85
C SER A 21 -33.83 18.98 -8.98
N GLU A 22 -32.77 19.69 -9.35
CA GLU A 22 -31.86 19.31 -10.44
C GLU A 22 -30.41 19.24 -9.97
N PRO A 23 -29.94 18.09 -9.44
CA PRO A 23 -28.59 17.95 -8.90
C PRO A 23 -27.50 17.95 -9.99
N SER A 24 -27.84 17.81 -11.28
CA SER A 24 -26.83 17.80 -12.34
C SER A 24 -26.07 19.12 -12.45
N ILE A 25 -26.61 20.24 -11.97
CA ILE A 25 -25.90 21.55 -11.97
C ILE A 25 -24.58 21.50 -11.20
N PHE A 26 -24.44 20.56 -10.26
CA PHE A 26 -23.23 20.38 -9.45
C PHE A 26 -22.16 19.52 -10.13
N ILE A 27 -22.45 18.84 -11.25
CA ILE A 27 -21.46 18.01 -11.94
C ILE A 27 -20.54 18.86 -12.82
N ASN A 28 -19.26 18.47 -12.89
CA ASN A 28 -18.24 19.21 -13.66
C ASN A 28 -18.65 19.50 -15.11
N GLY A 29 -19.34 18.55 -15.76
CA GLY A 29 -19.80 18.70 -17.14
C GLY A 29 -20.85 19.81 -17.32
N MET A 30 -21.69 20.08 -16.31
CA MET A 30 -22.77 21.06 -16.42
C MET A 30 -22.37 22.47 -15.96
N ARG A 31 -21.27 22.60 -15.20
CA ARG A 31 -20.79 23.89 -14.67
C ARG A 31 -20.40 24.88 -15.77
N GLY A 32 -19.96 24.39 -16.92
CA GLY A 32 -19.54 25.22 -18.06
C GLY A 32 -20.70 25.72 -18.94
N PHE A 33 -21.93 25.28 -18.67
CA PHE A 33 -23.12 25.72 -19.42
C PHE A 33 -23.83 26.84 -18.66
N PHE A 34 -24.19 27.90 -19.39
CA PHE A 34 -24.85 29.09 -18.85
C PHE A 34 -24.11 29.63 -17.60
N ASP A 35 -24.85 30.18 -16.65
CA ASP A 35 -24.31 30.73 -15.40
C ASP A 35 -24.34 29.71 -14.25
N ASN A 36 -24.35 28.41 -14.55
CA ASN A 36 -24.35 27.35 -13.54
C ASN A 36 -23.16 27.48 -12.58
N SER A 37 -22.00 27.88 -13.10
CA SER A 37 -20.80 28.11 -12.27
C SER A 37 -21.01 29.20 -11.21
N VAL A 38 -21.71 30.29 -11.57
CA VAL A 38 -22.01 31.41 -10.66
C VAL A 38 -23.07 31.00 -9.65
N LEU A 39 -24.16 30.37 -10.11
CA LEU A 39 -25.22 29.87 -9.22
C LEU A 39 -24.68 28.91 -8.17
N VAL A 40 -23.87 27.93 -8.60
CA VAL A 40 -23.27 26.93 -7.69
C VAL A 40 -22.32 27.61 -6.70
N SER A 41 -21.52 28.59 -7.13
CA SER A 41 -20.60 29.29 -6.24
C SER A 41 -21.35 30.08 -5.17
N ASN A 42 -22.37 30.84 -5.56
CA ASN A 42 -23.21 31.60 -4.63
C ASN A 42 -23.96 30.68 -3.65
N LEU A 43 -24.44 29.52 -4.13
CA LEU A 43 -25.13 28.57 -3.28
C LEU A 43 -24.18 27.92 -2.28
N ILE A 44 -22.96 27.55 -2.70
CA ILE A 44 -21.93 27.01 -1.79
C ILE A 44 -21.56 28.06 -0.74
N GLU A 45 -21.35 29.31 -1.16
CA GLU A 45 -21.07 30.42 -0.24
C GLU A 45 -22.20 30.60 0.77
N TYR A 46 -23.45 30.66 0.32
CA TYR A 46 -24.63 30.76 1.21
C TYR A 46 -24.76 29.57 2.20
N LEU A 47 -24.45 28.36 1.73
CA LEU A 47 -24.52 27.15 2.55
C LEU A 47 -23.37 27.02 3.54
N THR A 48 -22.24 27.70 3.30
CA THR A 48 -21.03 27.58 4.13
C THR A 48 -20.77 28.81 4.98
N ASP A 49 -21.31 29.97 4.61
CA ASP A 49 -21.14 31.21 5.36
C ASP A 49 -21.78 31.11 6.75
N ASN A 50 -20.97 31.29 7.79
CA ASN A 50 -21.36 31.24 9.20
C ASN A 50 -22.10 29.97 9.66
N ARG A 51 -21.95 28.84 8.93
CA ARG A 51 -22.53 27.54 9.34
C ARG A 51 -21.45 26.58 9.80
N SER A 52 -21.66 25.99 10.98
CA SER A 52 -20.75 24.97 11.53
C SER A 52 -21.02 23.57 10.96
N THR A 53 -22.18 23.35 10.33
CA THR A 53 -22.63 22.01 9.95
C THR A 53 -23.47 22.07 8.68
N LEU A 54 -23.05 21.31 7.67
CA LEU A 54 -23.79 21.04 6.45
C LEU A 54 -24.02 19.54 6.36
N VAL A 55 -25.28 19.11 6.26
CA VAL A 55 -25.66 17.70 6.13
C VAL A 55 -26.25 17.51 4.74
N VAL A 56 -25.66 16.59 3.97
CA VAL A 56 -26.13 16.24 2.62
C VAL A 56 -26.80 14.87 2.71
N ASP A 57 -28.06 14.81 2.30
CA ASP A 57 -28.79 13.55 2.23
C ASP A 57 -28.44 12.80 0.93
N GLU A 58 -27.62 11.76 1.05
CA GLU A 58 -27.27 10.85 -0.04
C GLU A 58 -27.97 9.48 0.08
N SER A 59 -29.05 9.38 0.86
CA SER A 59 -29.76 8.10 1.10
C SER A 59 -30.26 7.39 -0.17
N HIS A 60 -30.40 8.12 -1.27
CA HIS A 60 -30.78 7.60 -2.60
C HIS A 60 -29.61 7.00 -3.40
N ARG A 61 -28.36 7.17 -2.96
CA ARG A 61 -27.20 6.53 -3.60
C ARG A 61 -27.06 5.11 -3.09
N ASP A 62 -27.41 4.14 -3.93
CA ASP A 62 -26.99 2.76 -3.74
C ASP A 62 -25.46 2.73 -3.75
N LEU A 63 -24.84 2.64 -2.56
CA LEU A 63 -23.41 2.41 -2.35
C LEU A 63 -22.91 1.08 -2.98
N ALA A 64 -23.78 0.35 -3.67
CA ALA A 64 -23.47 -0.83 -4.45
C ALA A 64 -22.71 -0.55 -5.77
N ASN A 65 -22.50 0.72 -6.15
CA ASN A 65 -21.71 1.04 -7.35
C ASN A 65 -20.19 1.01 -7.03
N PRO A 66 -19.43 -0.01 -7.47
CA PRO A 66 -18.02 -0.16 -7.13
C PRO A 66 -17.16 1.00 -7.62
N VAL A 67 -17.58 1.71 -8.67
CA VAL A 67 -16.84 2.88 -9.19
C VAL A 67 -16.90 4.05 -8.22
N GLN A 68 -18.04 4.27 -7.55
CA GLN A 68 -18.19 5.36 -6.57
C GLN A 68 -17.42 5.06 -5.28
N PHE A 69 -17.45 3.81 -4.81
CA PHE A 69 -16.63 3.35 -3.69
C PHE A 69 -15.13 3.54 -3.97
N MET A 70 -14.68 3.16 -5.17
CA MET A 70 -13.28 3.34 -5.57
C MET A 70 -12.89 4.82 -5.65
N ASN A 71 -13.79 5.71 -6.07
CA ASN A 71 -13.51 7.15 -6.10
C ASN A 71 -13.40 7.77 -4.71
N LEU A 72 -14.19 7.32 -3.73
CA LEU A 72 -14.03 7.75 -2.34
C LEU A 72 -12.70 7.26 -1.76
N TRP A 73 -12.36 5.99 -1.98
CA TRP A 73 -11.10 5.40 -1.53
C TRP A 73 -9.88 6.06 -2.18
N VAL A 74 -9.91 6.29 -3.49
CA VAL A 74 -8.80 6.92 -4.21
C VAL A 74 -8.74 8.42 -3.93
N GLY A 75 -9.89 9.07 -3.68
CA GLY A 75 -9.96 10.49 -3.33
C GLY A 75 -9.17 10.82 -2.07
N ASP A 76 -9.32 9.98 -1.04
CA ASP A 76 -8.75 10.18 0.30
C ASP A 76 -7.24 9.86 0.40
N LEU A 77 -6.69 9.19 -0.61
CA LEU A 77 -5.26 8.90 -0.67
C LEU A 77 -4.46 10.14 -1.08
N GLY A 78 -3.47 10.48 -0.25
CA GLY A 78 -2.47 11.51 -0.58
C GLY A 78 -1.72 11.20 -1.88
N THR A 79 -1.27 12.25 -2.58
CA THR A 79 -0.59 12.14 -3.89
C THR A 79 0.59 11.17 -3.87
N GLY A 80 1.34 11.12 -2.76
CA GLY A 80 2.44 10.16 -2.57
C GLY A 80 1.97 8.70 -2.57
N SER A 81 0.85 8.40 -1.91
CA SER A 81 0.27 7.05 -1.87
C SER A 81 -0.23 6.61 -3.24
N LYS A 82 -0.81 7.53 -4.03
CA LYS A 82 -1.25 7.27 -5.42
C LYS A 82 -0.07 6.88 -6.32
N VAL A 83 1.02 7.64 -6.24
CA VAL A 83 2.26 7.36 -7.00
C VAL A 83 2.87 6.03 -6.54
N GLY A 84 2.87 5.76 -5.24
CA GLY A 84 3.35 4.50 -4.68
C GLY A 84 2.57 3.27 -5.18
N ILE A 85 1.23 3.34 -5.19
CA ILE A 85 0.37 2.27 -5.71
C ILE A 85 0.62 2.05 -7.21
N LEU A 86 0.71 3.14 -7.99
CA LEU A 86 0.99 3.06 -9.42
C LEU A 86 2.35 2.41 -9.71
N LEU A 87 3.39 2.80 -8.97
CA LEU A 87 4.72 2.20 -9.07
C LEU A 87 4.69 0.72 -8.68
N ALA A 88 4.01 0.36 -7.59
CA ALA A 88 3.90 -1.02 -7.14
C ALA A 88 3.20 -1.90 -8.18
N LEU A 89 2.10 -1.42 -8.78
CA LEU A 89 1.40 -2.11 -9.86
C LEU A 89 2.27 -2.24 -11.11
N THR A 90 3.01 -1.19 -11.46
CA THR A 90 3.91 -1.18 -12.63
C THR A 90 5.05 -2.18 -12.43
N VAL A 91 5.69 -2.19 -11.26
CA VAL A 91 6.75 -3.14 -10.92
C VAL A 91 6.23 -4.57 -10.91
N THR A 92 5.05 -4.80 -10.31
CA THR A 92 4.39 -6.10 -10.30
C THR A 92 4.10 -6.57 -11.72
N PHE A 93 3.50 -5.71 -12.54
CA PHE A 93 3.23 -5.99 -13.95
C PHE A 93 4.53 -6.32 -14.72
N LEU A 94 5.60 -5.56 -14.53
CA LEU A 94 6.89 -5.84 -15.17
C LEU A 94 7.47 -7.19 -14.72
N ILE A 95 7.33 -7.56 -13.44
CA ILE A 95 7.78 -8.86 -12.91
C ILE A 95 6.98 -10.01 -13.55
N PHE A 96 5.66 -9.87 -13.68
CA PHE A 96 4.80 -10.94 -14.19
C PHE A 96 4.78 -11.03 -15.72
N SER A 97 4.81 -9.89 -16.42
CA SER A 97 4.68 -9.81 -17.88
C SER A 97 5.99 -9.92 -18.64
N THR A 98 7.15 -9.72 -17.99
CA THR A 98 8.44 -9.92 -18.65
C THR A 98 9.26 -11.03 -18.01
N PRO A 99 10.03 -11.83 -18.78
CA PRO A 99 10.92 -12.87 -18.25
C PRO A 99 12.19 -12.31 -17.57
N TYR A 100 12.24 -11.00 -17.28
CA TYR A 100 13.33 -10.34 -16.57
C TYR A 100 13.59 -10.80 -15.12
N PRO A 101 12.61 -11.28 -14.29
CA PRO A 101 12.90 -11.56 -12.90
C PRO A 101 13.95 -12.67 -12.74
N LYS A 102 14.03 -13.63 -13.68
CA LYS A 102 15.03 -14.71 -13.61
C LYS A 102 16.48 -14.23 -13.77
N LYS A 103 16.72 -13.13 -14.51
CA LYS A 103 18.08 -12.57 -14.68
C LYS A 103 18.44 -11.62 -13.55
N LEU A 104 17.47 -10.81 -13.11
CA LEU A 104 17.68 -9.85 -12.02
C LEU A 104 17.85 -10.55 -10.66
N LEU A 105 17.03 -11.58 -10.38
CA LEU A 105 17.15 -12.40 -9.17
C LEU A 105 18.49 -13.13 -9.11
N ARG A 106 19.00 -13.66 -10.24
CA ARG A 106 20.36 -14.27 -10.28
C ARG A 106 21.47 -13.24 -10.03
N GLY A 107 21.28 -12.00 -10.47
CA GLY A 107 22.20 -10.90 -10.18
C GLY A 107 22.18 -10.53 -8.70
N LEU A 108 20.98 -10.46 -8.11
CA LEU A 108 20.78 -10.18 -6.69
C LEU A 108 21.33 -11.31 -5.82
N GLU A 109 21.11 -12.57 -6.18
CA GLU A 109 21.69 -13.74 -5.50
C GLU A 109 23.21 -13.73 -5.55
N ARG A 110 23.82 -13.36 -6.68
CA ARG A 110 25.28 -13.22 -6.77
C ARG A 110 25.80 -12.09 -5.90
N LEU A 111 25.10 -10.97 -5.85
CA LEU A 111 25.48 -9.82 -5.03
C LEU A 111 25.32 -10.14 -3.54
N LEU A 112 24.19 -10.74 -3.15
CA LEU A 112 23.92 -11.26 -1.82
C LEU A 112 24.96 -12.30 -1.43
N ASN A 113 25.25 -13.29 -2.26
CA ASN A 113 26.29 -14.28 -1.97
C ASN A 113 27.67 -13.65 -1.88
N LYS A 114 27.96 -12.55 -2.59
CA LYS A 114 29.25 -11.85 -2.50
C LYS A 114 29.35 -10.98 -1.24
N LEU A 115 28.22 -10.44 -0.77
CA LEU A 115 28.10 -9.69 0.49
C LEU A 115 28.01 -10.60 1.72
N LEU A 116 27.40 -11.78 1.58
CA LEU A 116 27.30 -12.83 2.60
C LEU A 116 28.47 -13.82 2.55
N ALA A 117 29.37 -13.74 1.57
CA ALA A 117 30.64 -14.47 1.53
C ALA A 117 31.69 -13.87 2.47
N GLU A 118 31.26 -13.26 3.56
CA GLU A 118 32.12 -12.88 4.66
C GLU A 118 32.34 -14.14 5.53
N GLU A 119 33.58 -14.64 5.45
CA GLU A 119 34.19 -15.69 6.27
C GLU A 119 33.56 -17.10 6.29
N LYS A 120 33.58 -17.79 5.14
CA LYS A 120 33.98 -19.22 5.20
C LYS A 120 35.50 -19.28 5.35
N ARG A 121 35.99 -19.03 6.58
CA ARG A 121 37.33 -19.51 6.95
C ARG A 121 37.34 -21.03 6.72
N PRO A 122 38.37 -21.62 6.10
CA PRO A 122 38.50 -23.07 6.10
C PRO A 122 38.43 -23.52 7.56
N GLY A 123 37.45 -24.37 7.89
CA GLY A 123 37.32 -24.93 9.22
C GLY A 123 38.67 -25.56 9.63
N PRO A 124 39.09 -25.44 10.89
CA PRO A 124 40.36 -26.00 11.33
C PRO A 124 40.42 -27.49 10.98
N THR A 125 41.51 -27.91 10.36
CA THR A 125 41.76 -29.30 9.97
C THR A 125 41.54 -30.20 11.19
N PRO A 126 40.86 -31.35 11.06
CA PRO A 126 40.49 -32.22 12.19
C PRO A 126 41.65 -32.52 13.15
N ASP A 127 42.85 -32.64 12.60
CA ASP A 127 44.08 -32.89 13.36
C ASP A 127 44.45 -31.75 14.33
N LEU A 128 44.18 -30.49 13.96
CA LEU A 128 44.41 -29.31 14.82
C LEU A 128 43.36 -29.17 15.93
N LEU A 129 42.13 -29.64 15.68
CA LEU A 129 41.10 -29.69 16.72
C LEU A 129 41.42 -30.80 17.73
N MET A 130 41.91 -31.94 17.25
CA MET A 130 42.25 -33.08 18.10
C MET A 130 43.42 -32.77 19.04
N SER A 131 44.48 -32.12 18.54
CA SER A 131 45.61 -31.71 19.39
C SER A 131 45.18 -30.70 20.47
N ARG A 132 44.35 -29.72 20.12
CA ARG A 132 43.88 -28.69 21.06
C ARG A 132 42.95 -29.26 22.14
N VAL A 133 42.12 -30.24 21.79
CA VAL A 133 41.22 -30.91 22.75
C VAL A 133 42.00 -31.83 23.70
N ILE A 134 43.00 -32.56 23.20
CA ILE A 134 43.85 -33.43 24.02
C ILE A 134 44.72 -32.61 24.98
N GLU A 135 45.24 -31.45 24.55
CA GLU A 135 45.96 -30.52 25.45
C GLU A 135 45.06 -29.97 26.57
N SER A 136 43.77 -29.77 26.29
CA SER A 136 42.80 -29.21 27.24
C SER A 136 42.24 -30.26 28.21
N HIS A 137 42.14 -31.52 27.76
CA HIS A 137 41.56 -32.64 28.49
C HIS A 137 42.41 -33.91 28.30
N PRO A 138 43.51 -34.06 29.06
CA PRO A 138 44.45 -35.17 28.91
C PRO A 138 43.91 -36.52 29.41
N ASP A 139 42.79 -36.51 30.13
CA ASP A 139 42.09 -37.68 30.66
C ASP A 139 41.18 -38.36 29.62
N TRP A 140 40.99 -37.74 28.45
CA TRP A 140 40.10 -38.27 27.41
C TRP A 140 40.84 -39.26 26.52
N ASP A 141 40.19 -40.40 26.24
CA ASP A 141 40.74 -41.44 25.36
C ASP A 141 40.85 -40.92 23.91
N PRO A 142 42.07 -40.76 23.37
CA PRO A 142 42.29 -40.21 22.04
C PRO A 142 41.70 -41.11 20.94
N GLU A 143 41.55 -42.40 21.18
CA GLU A 143 41.01 -43.32 20.18
C GLU A 143 39.49 -43.17 20.02
N LEU A 144 38.80 -42.86 21.13
CA LEU A 144 37.35 -42.61 21.16
C LEU A 144 37.01 -41.28 20.47
N LEU A 145 37.81 -40.24 20.71
CA LEU A 145 37.75 -38.94 20.01
C LEU A 145 37.90 -39.09 18.50
N ARG A 146 38.88 -39.89 18.05
CA ARG A 146 39.12 -40.14 16.62
C ARG A 146 37.94 -40.85 15.95
N ARG A 147 37.29 -41.79 16.64
CA ARG A 147 36.10 -42.48 16.13
C ARG A 147 34.90 -41.54 15.98
N LEU A 148 34.68 -40.67 16.98
CA LEU A 148 33.60 -39.68 16.95
C LEU A 148 33.79 -38.66 15.81
N MET A 149 35.01 -38.13 15.62
CA MET A 149 35.29 -37.22 14.51
C MET A 149 35.08 -37.89 13.14
N LYS A 150 35.51 -39.16 12.98
CA LYS A 150 35.31 -39.91 11.74
C LYS A 150 33.83 -40.18 11.44
N GLN A 151 32.99 -40.36 12.47
CA GLN A 151 31.54 -40.49 12.32
C GLN A 151 30.88 -39.17 11.90
N ILE A 152 31.35 -38.04 12.44
CA ILE A 152 30.81 -36.71 12.09
C ILE A 152 31.17 -36.32 10.66
N GLU A 153 32.38 -36.66 10.18
CA GLU A 153 32.77 -36.42 8.79
C GLU A 153 32.12 -37.39 7.79
N GLY A 154 31.96 -38.67 8.16
CA GLY A 154 31.36 -39.69 7.29
C GLY A 154 29.83 -39.66 7.23
N GLY A 155 29.17 -38.87 8.08
CA GLY A 155 27.71 -38.76 8.18
C GLY A 155 27.10 -37.60 7.37
N ARG A 156 27.85 -37.01 6.43
CA ARG A 156 27.39 -35.94 5.52
C ARG A 156 27.10 -36.45 4.13
#